data_AF-A0A2V9IW88-F1
#
_entry.id   AF-A0A2V9IW88-F1
#
_cell.length_a   1.000
_cell.length_b   1.000
_cell.length_c   1.000
_cell.angle_alpha   90.00
_cell.angle_beta   90.00
_cell.angle_gamma   90.00
#
_symmetry.space_group_name_H-M   'P 1'
#
loop_
_entity.id
_entity.type
_entity.pdbx_description
1 polymer ?
#
loop_
_entity_poly.entity_id
_entity_poly.type
_entity_poly.pdbx_seq_one_letter_code
_entity_poly.pdbx_strand_id
1 'polypeptide(L)' 'FTELKQSEGGTGYMSASDTRIHFGLGQRKTIQSLEITWPSGTVDKLTRVPVNQIVTVKEGTGIVPHNFPKIPGK' A
#
# COMPACT_ATOMS: atom_id res chain seq x y z
N PHE A 1 -7.75 5.36 17.87
CA PHE A 1 -7.11 4.08 17.55
C PHE A 1 -5.95 4.40 16.62
N THR A 2 -4.73 4.08 17.04
CA THR A 2 -3.50 4.31 16.28
C THR A 2 -2.80 2.95 16.21
N GLU A 3 -2.50 2.48 15.00
CA GLU A 3 -1.85 1.19 14.76
C GLU A 3 -0.56 1.45 13.97
N LEU A 4 0.55 0.91 14.47
CA LEU A 4 1.84 0.95 13.79
C LEU A 4 2.20 -0.46 13.34
N LYS A 5 2.57 -0.60 12.06
CA LYS A 5 3.03 -1.86 11.47
C LYS A 5 4.31 -1.64 10.69
N GLN A 6 5.20 -2.61 10.75
CA GLN A 6 6.44 -2.69 10.00
C GLN A 6 6.44 -4.00 9.21
N SER A 7 6.98 -3.98 8.00
CA SER A 7 7.25 -5.17 7.20
C SER A 7 8.75 -5.39 7.13
N GLU A 8 9.18 -6.64 7.30
CA GLU A 8 10.56 -7.08 7.20
C GLU A 8 10.68 -8.10 6.06
N GLY A 9 11.79 -8.07 5.31
CA GLY A 9 11.96 -8.81 4.05
C GLY A 9 12.03 -10.33 4.17
N GLY A 10 12.11 -10.87 5.39
CA GLY A 10 12.17 -12.31 5.68
C GLY A 10 12.88 -12.58 7.00
N THR A 11 12.44 -13.60 7.73
CA THR A 11 12.98 -13.95 9.06
C THR A 11 13.98 -15.12 9.03
N GLY A 12 14.37 -15.63 7.84
CA GLY A 12 15.25 -16.80 7.73
C GLY A 12 15.96 -16.95 6.37
N TYR A 13 16.94 -17.87 6.31
CA TYR A 13 17.74 -18.14 5.11
C TYR A 13 16.84 -18.65 3.96
N MET A 14 16.91 -17.98 2.81
CA MET A 14 16.09 -18.25 1.60
C MET A 14 14.57 -18.14 1.80
N SER A 15 14.11 -17.39 2.81
CA SER A 15 12.69 -17.12 3.04
C SER A 15 12.36 -15.67 2.72
N ALA A 16 11.34 -15.45 1.89
CA ALA A 16 10.75 -14.13 1.65
C ALA A 16 9.33 -14.10 2.24
N SER A 17 9.13 -13.22 3.22
CA SER A 17 7.78 -12.96 3.76
C SER A 17 7.06 -11.97 2.86
N ASP A 18 5.74 -12.10 2.77
CA ASP A 18 4.92 -11.13 2.03
C ASP A 18 5.06 -9.75 2.70
N THR A 19 5.48 -8.75 1.91
CA THR A 19 5.75 -7.41 2.43
C THR A 19 4.49 -6.54 2.59
N ARG A 20 3.31 -7.07 2.23
CA ARG A 20 2.05 -6.33 2.30
C ARG A 20 1.62 -6.09 3.75
N ILE A 21 1.50 -4.81 4.10
CA ILE A 21 0.97 -4.37 5.39
C ILE A 21 -0.53 -4.07 5.23
N HIS A 22 -1.34 -4.68 6.10
CA HIS A 22 -2.78 -4.42 6.19
C HIS A 22 -3.10 -3.55 7.40
N PHE A 23 -3.76 -2.42 7.16
CA PHE A 23 -4.31 -1.54 8.19
C PHE A 23 -5.82 -1.75 8.30
N GLY A 24 -6.32 -2.00 9.52
CA GLY A 24 -7.75 -2.25 9.75
C GLY A 24 -8.57 -0.97 9.63
N LEU A 25 -9.34 -0.82 8.55
CA LEU A 25 -10.20 0.36 8.31
C LEU A 25 -11.66 0.18 8.78
N GLY A 26 -12.00 -0.99 9.34
CA GLY A 26 -13.36 -1.32 9.78
C GLY A 26 -14.37 -1.23 8.63
N GLN A 27 -15.49 -0.51 8.85
CA GLN A 27 -16.57 -0.33 7.86
C GLN A 27 -16.34 0.87 6.92
N ARG A 28 -15.16 1.51 6.95
CA ARG A 28 -14.88 2.68 6.10
C ARG A 28 -14.61 2.23 4.67
N LYS A 29 -15.26 2.90 3.71
CA LYS A 29 -15.09 2.64 2.26
C LYS A 29 -13.97 3.46 1.61
N THR A 30 -13.40 4.41 2.34
CA THR A 30 -12.45 5.37 1.80
C THR A 30 -11.44 5.78 2.87
N ILE A 31 -10.18 5.86 2.47
CA ILE A 31 -9.08 6.42 3.25
C ILE A 31 -9.12 7.95 3.07
N GLN A 32 -9.22 8.69 4.18
CA GLN A 32 -9.28 10.15 4.12
C GLN A 32 -7.94 10.75 3.67
N SER A 33 -6.84 10.28 4.23
CA SER A 33 -5.48 10.72 3.91
C SER A 33 -4.53 9.52 3.95
N LEU A 34 -3.68 9.43 2.92
CA LEU A 34 -2.57 8.49 2.81
C LEU A 34 -1.32 9.30 2.49
N GLU A 35 -0.33 9.23 3.38
CA GLU A 35 0.96 9.90 3.21
C GLU A 35 2.04 8.85 2.99
N ILE A 36 2.86 9.03 1.96
CA ILE A 36 3.95 8.12 1.59
C ILE A 36 5.24 8.93 1.59
N THR A 37 6.14 8.59 2.50
CA THR A 37 7.48 9.18 2.58
C THR A 37 8.46 8.27 1.86
N TRP A 38 9.09 8.77 0.81
CA TRP A 38 10.02 8.03 -0.02
C TRP A 38 11.47 8.17 0.48
N PRO A 39 12.37 7.23 0.13
CA PRO A 39 13.79 7.34 0.48
C PRO A 39 14.49 8.60 -0.05
N SER A 40 13.99 9.22 -1.12
CA SER A 40 14.52 10.50 -1.63
C SER A 40 14.21 11.70 -0.72
N GLY A 41 13.29 11.53 0.24
CA GLY A 41 12.71 12.61 1.03
C GLY A 41 11.43 13.21 0.42
N THR A 42 11.04 12.80 -0.79
CA THR A 42 9.74 13.18 -1.38
C THR A 42 8.60 12.63 -0.53
N VAL A 43 7.54 13.42 -0.35
CA VAL A 43 6.34 13.00 0.37
C VAL A 43 5.13 13.13 -0.55
N ASP A 44 4.52 12.01 -0.90
CA ASP A 44 3.26 11.99 -1.64
C ASP A 44 2.07 11.95 -0.69
N LYS A 45 1.12 12.87 -0.86
CA LYS A 45 -0.13 12.93 -0.09
C LYS A 45 -1.32 12.64 -0.99
N LEU A 46 -2.00 11.53 -0.73
CA LEU A 46 -3.19 11.08 -1.44
C LEU A 46 -4.40 11.24 -0.54
N THR A 47 -5.52 11.73 -1.08
CA THR A 47 -6.76 11.91 -0.33
C THR A 47 -7.90 11.15 -0.97
N ARG A 48 -8.88 10.76 -0.16
CA ARG A 48 -10.11 10.07 -0.60
C ARG A 48 -9.83 8.79 -1.43
N VAL A 49 -8.83 8.00 -1.02
CA VAL A 49 -8.46 6.77 -1.73
C VAL A 49 -9.47 5.65 -1.42
N PRO A 50 -10.14 5.05 -2.41
CA PRO A 50 -11.05 3.91 -2.17
C PRO A 50 -10.30 2.70 -1.61
N VAL A 51 -10.96 1.94 -0.74
CA VAL A 51 -10.42 0.69 -0.17
C VAL A 51 -10.65 -0.50 -1.11
N ASN A 52 -10.13 -1.68 -0.76
CA ASN A 52 -10.33 -2.95 -1.48
C ASN A 52 -9.81 -2.96 -2.93
N GLN A 53 -8.70 -2.27 -3.18
CA GLN A 53 -8.04 -2.24 -4.49
C GLN A 53 -6.52 -2.21 -4.33
N ILE A 54 -5.82 -2.59 -5.40
CA ILE A 54 -4.38 -2.40 -5.53
C ILE A 54 -4.17 -1.12 -6.33
N VAL A 55 -3.43 -0.17 -5.77
CA VAL A 55 -3.04 1.08 -6.44
C VAL A 55 -1.53 1.10 -6.64
N THR A 56 -1.08 1.60 -7.79
CA THR A 56 0.34 1.86 -8.03
C THR A 56 0.59 3.34 -7.84
N VAL A 57 1.54 3.67 -6.98
CA VAL A 57 1.96 5.05 -6.75
C VAL A 57 3.36 5.20 -7.31
N LYS A 58 3.55 6.20 -8.18
CA LYS A 58 4.85 6.62 -8.65
C LYS A 58 5.26 7.85 -7.86
N GLU A 59 6.44 7.77 -7.25
CA GLU A 59 7.05 8.86 -6.47
C GLU A 59 6.97 10.21 -7.20
N GLY A 60 6.46 11.22 -6.49
CA GLY A 60 6.31 12.60 -6.96
C GLY A 60 5.24 12.81 -8.03
N THR A 61 4.57 11.73 -8.46
CA THR A 61 3.49 11.75 -9.47
C THR A 61 2.14 11.40 -8.85
N GLY A 62 2.13 10.53 -7.83
CA GLY A 62 0.91 10.00 -7.22
C GLY A 62 0.44 8.70 -7.90
N ILE A 63 -0.88 8.46 -7.91
CA ILE A 63 -1.46 7.22 -8.42
C ILE A 63 -1.31 7.19 -9.95
N VAL A 64 -0.66 6.14 -10.46
CA VAL A 64 -0.47 5.90 -11.89
C VAL A 64 -1.17 4.60 -12.31
N PRO A 65 -1.68 4.53 -13.56
CA PRO A 65 -2.27 3.30 -14.06
C PRO A 65 -1.21 2.20 -14.13
N HIS A 66 -1.53 1.03 -13.58
CA HIS A 66 -0.73 -0.17 -13.71
C HIS A 66 -1.65 -1.35 -14.00
N ASN A 67 -1.33 -2.10 -15.04
CA ASN A 67 -2.12 -3.25 -15.44
C ASN A 67 -1.70 -4.45 -14.60
N PHE A 68 -2.42 -4.71 -13.52
CA PHE A 68 -2.23 -5.93 -12.75
C PHE A 68 -2.77 -7.12 -13.55
N PRO A 69 -2.00 -8.22 -13.70
CA PRO A 69 -2.51 -9.42 -14.34
C PRO A 69 -3.74 -9.91 -13.57
N LYS A 70 -4.88 -9.98 -14.27
CA LYS A 70 -6.11 -10.53 -13.70
C LYS A 70 -5.91 -12.03 -13.56
N ILE A 71 -5.85 -12.54 -12.34
CA ILE A 71 -5.86 -13.98 -12.10
C ILE A 71 -7.25 -14.47 -12.51
N PRO A 72 -7.38 -15.33 -13.53
CA PRO A 72 -8.69 -15.86 -13.92
C PRO A 72 -9.27 -16.61 -12.73
N GLY A 73 -10.48 -16.24 -12.32
CA GLY A 73 -11.24 -16.99 -11.32
C GLY A 73 -11.60 -18.37 -11.87
N LYS A 74 -11.54 -19.40 -11.03
CA LYS A 74 -12.09 -20.73 -11.32
C LYS A 74 -13.61 -20.71 -11.18
#